data_AF-A0A351X3K8-F1
#
_entry.id   AF-A0A351X3K8-F1
#
_cell.length_a   1.000
_cell.length_b   1.000
_cell.length_c   1.000
_cell.angle_alpha   90.00
_cell.angle_beta   90.00
_cell.angle_gamma   90.00
#
_symmetry.space_group_name_H-M   'P 1'
#
loop_
_entity.id
_entity.type
_entity.pdbx_description
1 polymer ?
#
loop_
_entity_poly.entity_id
_entity_poly.type
_entity_poly.pdbx_seq_one_letter_code
_entity_poly.pdbx_strand_id
1 'polypeptide(L)'
;MWNEKYGHMGGWYATTGATLTLDEAKAAAQSALDEQIPGGEVEGMGVAFYGYFTFDYTVDGQIAGMLSVHNNGQTWVHTWHGTFISEVELAE
;
A
#
# COMPACT_ATOMS: atom_id res chain seq x y z
N MET A 1 7.09 -9.51 2.05
CA MET A 1 5.80 -10.20 1.93
C MET A 1 4.79 -9.31 2.63
N TRP A 2 3.72 -8.88 1.96
CA TRP A 2 2.85 -7.78 2.43
C TRP A 2 2.00 -8.12 3.66
N ASN A 3 1.85 -9.40 4.00
CA ASN A 3 1.17 -9.85 5.20
C ASN A 3 2.05 -10.80 6.00
N GLU A 4 2.66 -10.31 7.07
CA GLU A 4 3.55 -11.14 7.91
C GLU A 4 2.77 -12.10 8.82
N LYS A 5 1.48 -11.87 9.07
CA LYS A 5 0.65 -12.76 9.90
C LYS A 5 0.16 -13.99 9.14
N TYR A 6 -0.21 -13.84 7.86
CA TYR A 6 -0.71 -14.94 7.02
C TYR A 6 0.30 -15.42 5.96
N GLY A 7 1.43 -14.72 5.78
CA GLY A 7 2.50 -15.15 4.89
C GLY A 7 3.36 -16.28 5.46
N HIS A 8 4.00 -17.07 4.59
CA HIS A 8 4.88 -18.20 4.95
C HIS A 8 6.11 -17.84 5.84
N MET A 9 6.29 -16.57 6.22
CA MET A 9 7.32 -16.06 7.13
C MET A 9 6.80 -15.71 8.55
N GLY A 10 5.51 -15.96 8.83
CA GLY A 10 4.82 -15.48 10.05
C GLY A 10 5.15 -16.17 11.38
N GLY A 11 6.26 -16.90 11.46
CA GLY A 11 6.69 -17.57 12.69
C GLY A 11 7.67 -16.78 13.54
N TRP A 12 8.40 -15.80 12.97
CA TRP A 12 9.54 -15.15 13.65
C TRP A 12 9.32 -13.67 13.96
N TYR A 13 8.41 -12.99 13.24
CA TYR A 13 8.07 -11.59 13.47
C TYR A 13 6.72 -11.50 14.18
N ALA A 14 6.73 -11.83 15.48
CA ALA A 14 5.61 -11.51 16.35
C ALA A 14 5.43 -9.99 16.37
N THR A 15 4.26 -9.53 15.94
CA THR A 15 3.84 -8.14 15.77
C THR A 15 4.01 -7.34 17.06
N THR A 16 5.13 -6.62 17.18
CA THR A 16 5.34 -5.61 18.21
C THR A 16 5.26 -4.22 17.61
N GLY A 17 4.15 -3.54 17.90
CA GLY A 17 4.18 -2.15 18.36
C GLY A 17 4.61 -1.06 17.38
N ALA A 18 3.75 -0.76 16.41
CA ALA A 18 3.41 0.60 15.99
C ALA A 18 2.14 0.51 15.15
N THR A 19 1.13 1.29 15.48
CA THR A 19 -0.05 1.43 14.61
C THR A 19 0.15 2.76 13.92
N LEU A 20 0.76 2.76 12.74
CA LEU A 20 0.66 3.92 11.87
C LEU A 20 -0.82 4.29 11.73
N THR A 21 -1.12 5.57 11.80
CA THR A 21 -2.40 6.10 11.35
C THR A 21 -2.51 5.98 9.84
N LEU A 22 -3.73 6.07 9.30
CA LEU A 22 -3.94 6.04 7.84
C LEU A 22 -3.19 7.18 7.14
N ASP A 23 -3.12 8.36 7.76
CA ASP A 23 -2.41 9.51 7.23
C ASP A 23 -0.88 9.31 7.23
N GLU A 24 -0.31 8.73 8.29
CA GLU A 24 1.11 8.39 8.33
C GLU A 24 1.45 7.30 7.30
N ALA A 25 0.57 6.31 7.14
CA ALA A 25 0.71 5.29 6.10
C ALA A 25 0.61 5.90 4.68
N LYS A 26 -0.28 6.88 4.46
CA LYS A 26 -0.39 7.60 3.19
C LYS A 26 0.88 8.39 2.88
N ALA A 27 1.47 9.04 3.88
CA ALA A 27 2.75 9.73 3.72
C ALA A 27 3.89 8.77 3.36
N ALA A 28 3.94 7.59 4.01
CA ALA A 28 4.91 6.55 3.66
C ALA A 28 4.69 6.00 2.24
N ALA A 29 3.43 5.81 1.84
CA ALA A 29 3.06 5.42 0.48
C ALA A 29 3.56 6.45 -0.55
N GLN A 30 3.31 7.74 -0.32
CA GLN A 30 3.78 8.79 -1.23
C GLN A 30 5.31 8.81 -1.34
N SER A 31 6.02 8.70 -0.21
CA SER A 31 7.49 8.63 -0.22
C SER A 31 8.02 7.45 -1.04
N ALA A 32 7.34 6.30 -1.01
CA ALA A 32 7.72 5.14 -1.81
C ALA A 32 7.47 5.34 -3.31
N LEU A 33 6.41 6.05 -3.68
CA LEU A 33 6.13 6.44 -5.06
C LEU A 33 7.17 7.43 -5.57
N ASP A 34 7.51 8.45 -4.79
CA ASP A 34 8.53 9.44 -5.17
C ASP A 34 9.88 8.79 -5.50
N GLU A 35 10.22 7.69 -4.82
CA GLU A 35 11.45 6.93 -5.03
C GLU A 35 11.40 5.97 -6.23
N GLN A 36 10.24 5.36 -6.50
CA GLN A 36 10.14 4.21 -7.43
C GLN A 36 9.37 4.52 -8.71
N ILE A 37 8.41 5.44 -8.65
CA ILE A 37 7.44 5.78 -9.69
C ILE A 37 7.43 7.31 -9.90
N PRO A 38 8.30 7.85 -10.76
CA PRO A 38 8.31 9.29 -11.05
C PRO A 38 6.94 9.79 -11.50
N GLY A 39 6.42 10.83 -10.85
CA GLY A 39 5.08 11.38 -11.12
C GLY A 39 3.93 10.57 -10.53
N GLY A 40 4.21 9.57 -9.68
CA GLY A 40 3.21 8.81 -8.95
C GLY A 40 2.62 9.61 -7.79
N GLU A 41 1.29 9.67 -7.71
CA GLU A 41 0.57 10.34 -6.62
C GLU A 41 -0.42 9.37 -5.96
N VAL A 42 -0.42 9.31 -4.63
CA VAL A 42 -1.38 8.48 -3.88
C VAL A 42 -2.81 9.01 -4.08
N GLU A 43 -3.70 8.13 -4.52
CA GLU A 43 -5.12 8.42 -4.77
C GLU A 43 -5.96 8.19 -3.50
N GLY A 44 -6.91 9.10 -3.24
CA GLY A 44 -7.86 8.94 -2.13
C GLY A 44 -7.25 8.86 -0.74
N MET A 45 -7.98 8.27 0.21
CA MET A 45 -7.53 8.07 1.60
C MET A 45 -6.91 6.69 1.85
N GLY A 46 -7.07 5.75 0.90
CA GLY A 46 -6.71 4.35 1.08
C GLY A 46 -7.64 3.59 2.02
N VAL A 47 -7.37 2.29 2.18
CA VAL A 47 -8.16 1.37 3.01
C VAL A 47 -7.26 0.68 4.02
N ALA A 48 -7.70 0.67 5.29
CA ALA A 48 -7.02 -0.03 6.36
C ALA A 48 -7.47 -1.49 6.42
N PHE A 49 -6.49 -2.40 6.39
CA PHE A 49 -6.67 -3.81 6.64
C PHE A 49 -5.93 -4.22 7.91
N TYR A 50 -6.24 -5.42 8.43
CA TYR A 50 -5.54 -5.92 9.60
C TYR A 50 -4.06 -6.20 9.28
N GLY A 51 -3.18 -5.30 9.74
CA GLY A 51 -1.72 -5.41 9.62
C GLY A 51 -1.09 -4.56 8.52
N TYR A 52 -1.89 -3.93 7.64
CA TYR A 52 -1.38 -3.10 6.55
C TYR A 52 -2.47 -2.16 6.01
N PHE A 53 -2.05 -1.18 5.22
CA PHE A 53 -2.89 -0.24 4.50
C PHE A 53 -2.69 -0.47 3.01
N THR A 54 -3.74 -0.31 2.21
CA THR A 54 -3.64 -0.30 0.74
C THR A 54 -4.01 1.07 0.21
N PHE A 55 -3.34 1.47 -0.85
CA PHE A 55 -3.59 2.71 -1.56
C PHE A 55 -3.51 2.45 -3.05
N ASP A 56 -4.34 3.13 -3.81
CA ASP A 56 -4.16 3.26 -5.25
C ASP A 56 -3.29 4.48 -5.54
N TYR A 57 -2.67 4.52 -6.72
CA TYR A 57 -1.91 5.68 -7.15
C TYR A 57 -2.16 5.99 -8.62
N THR A 58 -2.04 7.28 -8.93
CA THR A 58 -2.14 7.78 -10.30
C THR A 58 -0.77 8.12 -10.85
N VAL A 59 -0.64 8.12 -12.17
CA VAL A 59 0.43 8.77 -12.92
C VAL A 59 -0.26 9.63 -13.98
N ASP A 60 0.10 10.90 -14.06
CA ASP A 60 -0.56 11.88 -14.95
C ASP A 60 -2.09 11.92 -14.77
N GLY A 61 -2.58 11.74 -13.53
CA GLY A 61 -3.99 11.78 -13.18
C GLY A 61 -4.80 10.53 -13.59
N GLN A 62 -4.15 9.46 -14.05
CA GLN A 62 -4.80 8.18 -14.35
C GLN A 62 -4.36 7.11 -13.36
N ILE A 63 -5.29 6.29 -12.83
CA ILE A 63 -4.93 5.17 -11.96
C ILE A 63 -3.96 4.24 -12.70
N ALA A 64 -2.78 4.08 -12.11
CA ALA A 64 -1.67 3.33 -12.67
C ALA A 64 -1.42 2.02 -11.92
N GLY A 65 -1.84 1.95 -10.65
CA GLY A 65 -1.70 0.74 -9.85
C GLY A 65 -1.98 0.99 -8.38
N MET A 66 -1.41 0.12 -7.55
CA MET A 66 -1.60 0.15 -6.10
C MET A 66 -0.31 -0.18 -5.36
N LEU A 67 -0.28 0.19 -4.08
CA LEU A 67 0.79 -0.14 -3.15
C LEU A 67 0.22 -0.44 -1.76
N SER A 68 0.98 -1.21 -0.99
CA SER A 68 0.65 -1.53 0.40
C SER A 68 1.71 -1.01 1.36
N VAL A 69 1.25 -0.55 2.52
CA VAL A 69 2.10 -0.09 3.62
C VAL A 69 1.81 -0.95 4.84
N HIS A 70 2.80 -1.69 5.33
CA HIS A 70 2.66 -2.46 6.56
C HIS A 70 2.60 -1.54 7.77
N ASN A 71 2.01 -1.99 8.88
CA ASN A 71 1.79 -1.15 10.07
C ASN A 71 3.08 -0.58 10.70
N ASN A 72 4.24 -1.15 10.38
CA ASN A 72 5.57 -0.70 10.79
C ASN A 72 6.23 0.28 9.80
N GLY A 73 5.55 0.64 8.70
CA GLY A 73 6.00 1.61 7.70
C GLY A 73 6.73 1.03 6.50
N GLN A 74 6.93 -0.29 6.42
CA GLN A 74 7.48 -0.91 5.20
C GLN A 74 6.49 -0.79 4.04
N THR A 75 6.97 -0.47 2.85
CA THR A 75 6.15 -0.21 1.66
C THR A 75 6.43 -1.23 0.55
N TRP A 76 5.39 -1.56 -0.21
CA TRP A 76 5.47 -2.44 -1.38
C TRP A 76 4.63 -1.87 -2.52
N VAL A 77 5.29 -1.39 -3.57
CA VAL A 77 4.64 -0.98 -4.82
C VAL A 77 4.37 -2.22 -5.66
N HIS A 78 3.12 -2.42 -6.08
CA HIS A 78 2.70 -3.66 -6.77
C HIS A 78 3.00 -3.62 -8.29
N THR A 79 4.25 -3.34 -8.66
CA THR A 79 4.66 -3.25 -10.08
C THR A 79 4.57 -4.57 -10.83
N TRP A 80 4.49 -5.71 -10.12
CA TRP A 80 4.37 -7.04 -10.71
C TRP A 80 2.98 -7.34 -11.31
N HIS A 81 1.95 -6.54 -11.03
CA HIS A 81 0.60 -6.76 -11.59
C HIS A 81 0.49 -6.42 -13.08
N GLY A 82 1.49 -5.75 -13.66
CA GLY A 82 1.44 -5.26 -15.03
C GLY A 82 0.55 -4.03 -15.16
N THR A 83 0.02 -3.78 -16.36
CA THR A 83 -0.82 -2.60 -16.63
C THR A 83 -2.16 -2.70 -15.92
N PHE A 84 -2.55 -1.63 -15.21
CA PHE A 84 -3.89 -1.50 -14.63
C PHE A 84 -4.97 -1.60 -15.72
N ILE A 85 -6.01 -2.40 -15.46
CA ILE A 85 -7.12 -2.61 -16.41
C ILE A 85 -8.39 -1.93 -15.90
N SER A 86 -8.80 -2.27 -14.67
CA SER A 86 -10.00 -1.74 -14.02
C SER A 86 -10.04 -2.19 -12.56
N GLU A 87 -10.78 -1.45 -11.74
CA GLU A 87 -11.22 -1.87 -10.42
C GLU A 87 -12.74 -1.85 -10.32
N VAL A 88 -13.29 -2.58 -9.35
CA VAL A 88 -14.71 -2.57 -9.03
C VAL A 88 -14.84 -2.32 -7.55
N GLU A 89 -15.27 -1.11 -7.20
CA GLU A 89 -15.68 -0.81 -5.83
C GLU A 89 -17.11 -1.29 -5.60
N LEU A 90 -17.29 -2.15 -4.61
CA LEU A 90 -18.62 -2.57 -4.18
C LEU A 90 -19.11 -1.57 -3.14
N ALA A 91 -20.30 -1.00 -3.35
CA ALA A 91 -20.96 -0.22 -2.33
C ALA A 91 -21.24 -1.11 -1.09
N GLU A 92 -20.94 -0.58 0.10
CA GLU A 92 -21.20 -1.25 1.39
C GLU A 92 -22.70 -1.52 1.64
#